data_AF-A0A7C4M2H1-F1
#
_entry.id   AF-A0A7C4M2H1-F1
#
_cell.length_a   1.000
_cell.length_b   1.000
_cell.length_c   1.000
_cell.angle_alpha   90.00
_cell.angle_beta   90.00
_cell.angle_gamma   90.00
#
_symmetry.space_group_name_H-M   'P 1'
#
loop_
_entity.id
_entity.type
_entity.pdbx_description
1 polymer ?
#
loop_
_entity_poly.entity_id
_entity_poly.type
_entity_poly.pdbx_seq_one_letter_code
_entity_poly.pdbx_strand_id
1 'polypeptide(L)'
;MTENKRREKYSIVVGYPDTYFIDNLLGWLDCGVQGWGWCSFDPERQAMHLMYGMAMGQYAVPPEARALPDSKKYPTPVEWGSAADMLLNSKLIILWGATPDIHHYGPGHNVAYFIRLARERGTPVIAIDPRYSASAETLADQWIPIKPGTDMAMMCAMAYVLFEEDLYNHEFVEKWVEPKGFEMWRKYIMGEPKSEDNPYGDGIPKSPEWAEKICGVPAETIYELTRLYARSKPTFLWKNWSVARKSRGENVARAAIILQSMMGYVAMPGGSALANPWSRFRIEPFHFFYTLYERRAEREPREPNINPRMYRSTRFGQMLYLLEKVEKGELSTEEFRRIVGWNCDPSHPNPKPKILFHGNYGYRATTNALVTAPYATNNVVKALSRLRLIVSFASYMTPTARFSDIILPVLDQFEDTQILCINEMLQYFPRIVSPRGEAKHYMWIYGKIARALGIGPDKFLPIYLSDENWDSDIEDFFAICYEQIKDMLEKGIV
;
A
#
# COMPACT_ATOMS: atom_id res chain seq x y z
N MET A 1 31.88 15.85 23.96
CA MET A 1 30.76 15.42 24.83
C MET A 1 30.76 13.90 24.91
N THR A 2 31.37 13.40 25.98
CA THR A 2 31.40 11.99 26.39
C THR A 2 30.18 11.69 27.28
N GLU A 3 29.76 10.42 27.29
CA GLU A 3 28.51 9.88 27.84
C GLU A 3 27.24 10.09 27.01
N ASN A 4 27.08 9.19 26.03
CA ASN A 4 25.79 8.70 25.55
C ASN A 4 24.89 8.37 26.75
N LYS A 5 24.05 9.31 27.20
CA LYS A 5 22.81 8.94 27.89
C LYS A 5 22.07 8.01 26.94
N ARG A 6 22.13 6.70 27.21
CA ARG A 6 21.45 5.68 26.40
C ARG A 6 19.99 6.11 26.28
N ARG A 7 19.62 6.55 25.08
CA ARG A 7 18.25 6.88 24.73
C ARG A 7 17.45 5.60 24.97
N GLU A 8 16.30 5.70 25.61
CA GLU A 8 15.49 4.52 25.88
C GLU A 8 15.08 3.90 24.55
N LYS A 9 15.39 2.61 24.39
CA LYS A 9 15.11 1.86 23.18
C LYS A 9 13.60 1.92 22.90
N TYR A 10 13.23 2.24 21.67
CA TYR A 10 11.83 2.26 21.23
C TYR A 10 10.94 3.27 21.96
N SER A 11 11.52 4.40 22.36
CA SER A 11 10.83 5.53 23.00
C SER A 11 10.25 6.54 22.03
N ILE A 12 10.57 6.46 20.75
CA ILE A 12 10.01 7.32 19.71
C ILE A 12 9.17 6.47 18.76
N VAL A 13 7.91 6.85 18.54
CA VAL A 13 7.02 6.17 17.60
C VAL A 13 6.64 7.09 16.45
N VAL A 14 6.52 6.48 15.29
CA VAL A 14 5.94 7.04 14.07
C VAL A 14 4.58 6.36 13.87
N GLY A 15 3.49 7.13 13.96
CA GLY A 15 2.13 6.56 14.09
C GLY A 15 1.50 6.07 12.77
N TYR A 16 1.89 6.65 11.64
CA TYR A 16 1.50 6.24 10.28
C TYR A 16 2.78 6.02 9.47
N PRO A 17 2.84 5.21 8.41
CA PRO A 17 4.08 5.04 7.63
C PRO A 17 4.63 6.41 7.23
N ASP A 18 5.74 6.82 7.87
CA ASP A 18 6.46 8.04 7.55
C ASP A 18 7.65 7.74 6.62
N THR A 19 8.25 8.80 6.11
CA THR A 19 9.41 8.74 5.21
C THR A 19 10.60 7.94 5.75
N TYR A 20 11.42 7.48 4.82
CA TYR A 20 12.74 6.91 5.10
C TYR A 20 13.66 7.84 5.90
N PHE A 21 13.48 9.16 5.86
CA PHE A 21 14.33 10.09 6.61
C PHE A 21 14.18 9.93 8.11
N ILE A 22 12.95 9.82 8.61
CA ILE A 22 12.77 9.60 10.05
C ILE A 22 13.17 8.18 10.45
N ASP A 23 12.95 7.18 9.60
CA ASP A 23 13.43 5.81 9.86
C ASP A 23 14.96 5.78 9.98
N ASN A 24 15.68 6.40 9.05
CA ASN A 24 17.13 6.53 9.09
C ASN A 24 17.59 7.33 10.32
N LEU A 25 16.92 8.44 10.64
CA LEU A 25 17.23 9.25 11.83
C LEU A 25 17.09 8.40 13.09
N LEU A 26 15.99 7.68 13.22
CA LEU A 26 15.71 6.86 14.38
C LEU A 26 16.63 5.64 14.48
N GLY A 27 17.06 5.08 13.34
CA GLY A 27 18.03 3.99 13.25
C GLY A 27 19.41 4.41 13.77
N TRP A 28 19.86 5.62 13.43
CA TRP A 28 21.09 6.20 14.00
C TRP A 28 21.02 6.38 15.53
N LEU A 29 19.80 6.51 16.07
CA LEU A 29 19.57 6.80 17.48
C LEU A 29 19.17 5.56 18.30
N ASP A 30 18.96 4.41 17.64
CA ASP A 30 18.47 3.14 18.21
C ASP A 30 17.25 3.32 19.15
N CYS A 31 16.33 4.21 18.79
CA CYS A 31 15.22 4.61 19.67
C CYS A 31 13.83 4.59 19.02
N GLY A 32 13.73 4.23 17.73
CA GLY A 32 12.51 4.34 16.96
C GLY A 32 11.66 3.08 16.86
N VAL A 33 10.37 3.27 16.68
CA VAL A 33 9.40 2.28 16.23
C VAL A 33 8.64 2.88 15.08
N GLN A 34 8.58 2.16 13.96
CA GLN A 34 7.83 2.61 12.81
C GLN A 34 6.47 1.92 12.73
N GLY A 35 5.40 2.71 12.72
CA GLY A 35 4.09 2.25 12.26
C GLY A 35 4.15 2.01 10.75
N TRP A 36 3.78 0.82 10.33
CA TRP A 36 3.70 0.44 8.92
C TRP A 36 2.29 -0.02 8.58
N GLY A 37 1.96 -0.10 7.29
CA GLY A 37 0.64 -0.53 6.83
C GLY A 37 -0.29 0.64 6.49
N TRP A 38 -1.09 0.42 5.46
CA TRP A 38 -2.11 1.32 4.91
C TRP A 38 -3.44 0.62 5.04
N CYS A 39 -4.35 1.15 5.84
CA CYS A 39 -5.64 0.49 6.08
C CYS A 39 -6.47 0.23 4.81
N SER A 40 -6.15 0.87 3.67
CA SER A 40 -6.77 0.64 2.37
C SER A 40 -6.06 -0.38 1.48
N PHE A 41 -4.81 -0.76 1.75
CA PHE A 41 -3.99 -1.63 0.88
C PHE A 41 -3.38 -2.83 1.60
N ASP A 42 -3.49 -2.91 2.93
CA ASP A 42 -2.98 -4.04 3.70
C ASP A 42 -3.57 -5.40 3.30
N PRO A 43 -4.86 -5.52 2.96
CA PRO A 43 -5.42 -6.78 2.47
C PRO A 43 -4.76 -7.27 1.19
N GLU A 44 -4.54 -6.39 0.21
CA GLU A 44 -3.87 -6.71 -1.04
C GLU A 44 -2.41 -7.08 -0.81
N ARG A 45 -1.70 -6.34 0.06
CA ARG A 45 -0.31 -6.71 0.43
C ARG A 45 -0.23 -8.09 1.07
N GLN A 46 -1.17 -8.41 1.97
CA GLN A 46 -1.29 -9.75 2.55
C GLN A 46 -1.54 -10.81 1.49
N ALA A 47 -2.46 -10.54 0.54
CA ALA A 47 -2.70 -11.44 -0.57
C ALA A 47 -1.43 -11.68 -1.40
N MET A 48 -0.69 -10.62 -1.74
CA MET A 48 0.57 -10.75 -2.49
C MET A 48 1.61 -11.59 -1.75
N HIS A 49 1.75 -11.39 -0.45
CA HIS A 49 2.66 -12.19 0.37
C HIS A 49 2.27 -13.66 0.40
N LEU A 50 0.99 -13.95 0.61
CA LEU A 50 0.47 -15.31 0.71
C LEU A 50 0.51 -16.07 -0.62
N MET A 51 0.34 -15.36 -1.75
CA MET A 51 0.25 -15.99 -3.07
C MET A 51 1.59 -16.09 -3.80
N TYR A 52 2.43 -15.06 -3.70
CA TYR A 52 3.66 -14.96 -4.50
C TYR A 52 4.92 -15.11 -3.68
N GLY A 53 4.81 -15.35 -2.36
CA GLY A 53 5.96 -15.30 -1.45
C GLY A 53 6.63 -13.93 -1.42
N MET A 54 5.98 -12.90 -1.98
CA MET A 54 6.51 -11.54 -1.96
C MET A 54 6.68 -11.10 -0.52
N ALA A 55 7.83 -10.48 -0.22
CA ALA A 55 7.97 -9.73 1.01
C ALA A 55 6.76 -8.78 1.15
N MET A 56 6.21 -8.66 2.36
CA MET A 56 5.11 -7.73 2.68
C MET A 56 5.57 -6.28 2.43
N GLY A 57 5.53 -5.86 1.16
CA GLY A 57 6.25 -4.69 0.65
C GLY A 57 7.78 -4.84 0.65
N GLN A 58 8.47 -3.82 0.14
CA GLN A 58 9.94 -3.68 0.05
C GLN A 58 10.70 -3.76 1.40
N TYR A 59 10.03 -4.03 2.52
CA TYR A 59 10.59 -3.85 3.87
C TYR A 59 10.74 -5.14 4.68
N ALA A 60 10.16 -6.25 4.23
CA ALA A 60 10.60 -7.59 4.64
C ALA A 60 11.78 -8.10 3.76
N VAL A 61 12.29 -7.24 2.88
CA VAL A 61 13.48 -7.44 2.06
C VAL A 61 14.71 -7.08 2.91
N PRO A 62 15.67 -8.01 3.13
CA PRO A 62 16.91 -7.76 3.87
C PRO A 62 17.68 -6.53 3.33
N PRO A 63 18.52 -5.85 4.14
CA PRO A 63 19.37 -4.76 3.65
C PRO A 63 20.13 -5.10 2.36
N GLU A 64 20.71 -6.30 2.27
CA GLU A 64 21.44 -6.77 1.08
C GLU A 64 20.58 -6.94 -0.18
N ALA A 65 19.26 -6.91 -0.01
CA ALA A 65 18.27 -7.13 -1.04
C ALA A 65 17.55 -5.84 -1.48
N ARG A 66 17.76 -4.74 -0.74
CA ARG A 66 17.34 -3.39 -1.10
C ARG A 66 18.31 -2.74 -2.09
N ALA A 67 19.56 -3.22 -2.12
CA ALA A 67 20.68 -2.66 -2.86
C ALA A 67 20.88 -3.22 -4.27
N LEU A 68 20.07 -4.20 -4.70
CA LEU A 68 20.29 -4.89 -5.96
C LEU A 68 19.05 -4.86 -6.85
N PRO A 69 19.16 -4.40 -8.11
CA PRO A 69 18.22 -4.72 -9.17
C PRO A 69 18.40 -6.19 -9.64
N ASP A 70 18.85 -7.10 -8.77
CA ASP A 70 18.85 -8.53 -9.07
C ASP A 70 17.43 -9.07 -8.79
N SER A 71 16.55 -8.78 -9.74
CA SER A 71 15.13 -9.14 -9.78
C SER A 71 14.85 -10.64 -9.60
N LYS A 72 15.89 -11.47 -9.61
CA LYS A 72 15.80 -12.93 -9.43
C LYS A 72 15.82 -13.39 -7.97
N LYS A 73 16.44 -12.64 -7.05
CA LYS A 73 16.64 -13.10 -5.66
C LYS A 73 15.59 -12.54 -4.68
N TYR A 74 15.14 -11.31 -4.92
CA TYR A 74 14.12 -10.65 -4.12
C TYR A 74 13.21 -9.89 -5.07
N PRO A 75 12.09 -10.50 -5.53
CA PRO A 75 11.19 -9.80 -6.43
C PRO A 75 10.72 -8.54 -5.73
N THR A 76 11.09 -7.39 -6.28
CA THR A 76 10.49 -6.10 -5.94
C THR A 76 8.98 -6.28 -6.11
N PRO A 77 8.12 -5.63 -5.30
CA PRO A 77 6.71 -5.62 -5.59
C PRO A 77 6.56 -4.99 -6.97
N VAL A 78 6.46 -5.82 -8.00
CA VAL A 78 6.03 -5.38 -9.32
C VAL A 78 4.58 -5.07 -9.09
N GLU A 79 4.31 -3.82 -8.72
CA GLU A 79 2.97 -3.30 -8.68
C GLU A 79 2.61 -3.11 -10.16
N TRP A 80 1.93 -4.10 -10.74
CA TRP A 80 1.52 -4.11 -12.14
C TRP A 80 0.37 -3.12 -12.29
N GLY A 81 0.57 -2.02 -12.98
CA GLY A 81 -0.46 -1.02 -13.17
C GLY A 81 -0.21 -0.35 -14.50
N SER A 82 -1.08 -0.67 -15.44
CA SER A 82 -1.09 -0.01 -16.73
C SER A 82 -1.54 1.45 -16.58
N ALA A 83 -1.05 2.31 -17.46
CA ALA A 83 -1.64 3.64 -17.62
C ALA A 83 -3.13 3.52 -17.99
N ALA A 84 -3.92 4.53 -17.61
CA ALA A 84 -5.38 4.47 -17.67
C ALA A 84 -5.92 4.33 -19.12
N ASP A 85 -5.14 4.73 -20.10
CA ASP A 85 -5.40 4.55 -21.53
C ASP A 85 -5.47 3.08 -21.95
N MET A 86 -4.82 2.16 -21.23
CA MET A 86 -4.89 0.73 -21.55
C MET A 86 -6.31 0.15 -21.42
N LEU A 87 -7.21 0.81 -20.70
CA LEU A 87 -8.65 0.48 -20.63
C LEU A 87 -9.32 0.49 -22.00
N LEU A 88 -8.79 1.25 -22.97
CA LEU A 88 -9.30 1.28 -24.33
C LEU A 88 -9.10 -0.04 -25.09
N ASN A 89 -8.24 -0.93 -24.59
CA ASN A 89 -8.03 -2.27 -25.15
C ASN A 89 -8.97 -3.33 -24.55
N SER A 90 -9.69 -3.00 -23.46
CA SER A 90 -10.60 -3.93 -22.78
C SER A 90 -11.85 -4.23 -23.60
N LYS A 91 -12.31 -5.48 -23.59
CA LYS A 91 -13.60 -5.92 -24.16
C LYS A 91 -14.74 -5.95 -23.16
N LEU A 92 -14.40 -5.87 -21.87
CA LEU A 92 -15.33 -5.68 -20.76
C LEU A 92 -14.57 -4.97 -19.63
N ILE A 93 -15.25 -4.08 -18.93
CA ILE A 93 -14.76 -3.44 -17.70
C ILE A 93 -15.69 -3.81 -16.56
N ILE A 94 -15.15 -4.40 -15.49
CA ILE A 94 -15.90 -4.71 -14.26
C ILE A 94 -15.35 -3.84 -13.15
N LEU A 95 -16.19 -2.92 -12.65
CA LEU A 95 -15.91 -2.05 -11.51
C LEU A 95 -16.43 -2.72 -10.25
N TRP A 96 -15.55 -3.32 -9.45
CA TRP A 96 -15.95 -4.04 -8.25
C TRP A 96 -15.65 -3.21 -6.99
N GLY A 97 -16.72 -2.64 -6.42
CA GLY A 97 -16.66 -1.69 -5.30
C GLY A 97 -15.92 -0.40 -5.64
N ALA A 98 -15.83 -0.04 -6.92
CA ALA A 98 -15.05 1.09 -7.39
C ALA A 98 -15.95 2.28 -7.74
N THR A 99 -15.59 3.47 -7.24
CA THR A 99 -16.20 4.74 -7.69
C THR A 99 -15.15 5.68 -8.33
N PRO A 100 -14.65 5.38 -9.54
CA PRO A 100 -13.58 6.16 -10.17
C PRO A 100 -13.94 7.62 -10.51
N ASP A 101 -15.21 8.00 -10.56
CA ASP A 101 -15.66 9.39 -10.73
C ASP A 101 -15.51 10.23 -9.46
N ILE A 102 -15.66 9.61 -8.29
CA ILE A 102 -15.51 10.26 -6.97
C ILE A 102 -14.09 10.11 -6.44
N HIS A 103 -13.49 8.94 -6.63
CA HIS A 103 -12.18 8.63 -6.10
C HIS A 103 -11.07 9.01 -7.09
N HIS A 104 -10.02 9.66 -6.57
CA HIS A 104 -8.84 10.03 -7.34
C HIS A 104 -8.00 8.80 -7.72
N TYR A 105 -8.19 8.25 -8.93
CA TYR A 105 -7.41 7.14 -9.48
C TYR A 105 -6.73 7.49 -10.82
N GLY A 106 -5.51 6.96 -11.00
CA GLY A 106 -4.68 7.06 -12.20
C GLY A 106 -3.90 8.37 -12.39
N PRO A 107 -2.97 8.43 -13.36
CA PRO A 107 -2.24 9.65 -13.68
C PRO A 107 -3.21 10.78 -14.02
N GLY A 108 -3.04 11.94 -13.39
CA GLY A 108 -3.84 13.12 -13.70
C GLY A 108 -5.36 12.98 -13.47
N HIS A 109 -5.83 11.98 -12.71
CA HIS A 109 -7.26 11.75 -12.43
C HIS A 109 -8.10 11.24 -13.64
N ASN A 110 -7.46 10.58 -14.61
CA ASN A 110 -8.09 10.28 -15.90
C ASN A 110 -8.81 8.92 -15.99
N VAL A 111 -8.85 8.10 -14.93
CA VAL A 111 -9.42 6.73 -15.04
C VAL A 111 -10.91 6.75 -15.42
N ALA A 112 -11.72 7.60 -14.77
CA ALA A 112 -13.13 7.75 -15.14
C ALA A 112 -13.31 8.21 -16.60
N TYR A 113 -12.44 9.12 -17.07
CA TYR A 113 -12.44 9.57 -18.45
C TYR A 113 -12.18 8.40 -19.43
N PHE A 114 -11.18 7.56 -19.17
CA PHE A 114 -10.88 6.42 -20.05
C PHE A 114 -11.93 5.31 -19.96
N ILE A 115 -12.55 5.08 -18.80
CA ILE A 115 -13.71 4.17 -18.70
C ILE A 115 -14.86 4.68 -19.57
N ARG A 116 -15.17 5.97 -19.46
CA ARG A 116 -16.22 6.59 -20.28
C ARG A 116 -15.88 6.49 -21.76
N LEU A 117 -14.64 6.78 -22.15
CA LEU A 117 -14.21 6.69 -23.56
C LEU A 117 -14.26 5.25 -24.09
N ALA A 118 -13.87 4.26 -23.29
CA ALA A 118 -14.01 2.84 -23.66
C ALA A 118 -15.48 2.46 -23.85
N ARG A 119 -16.36 2.92 -22.94
CA ARG A 119 -17.81 2.71 -23.03
C ARG A 119 -18.42 3.35 -24.27
N GLU A 120 -18.07 4.59 -24.57
CA GLU A 120 -18.52 5.31 -25.79
C GLU A 120 -18.02 4.62 -27.08
N ARG A 121 -16.94 3.83 -27.00
CA ARG A 121 -16.43 2.97 -28.09
C ARG A 121 -17.04 1.57 -28.12
N GLY A 122 -18.00 1.28 -27.23
CA GLY A 122 -18.74 0.02 -27.20
C GLY A 122 -18.20 -1.04 -26.24
N THR A 123 -17.24 -0.73 -25.38
CA THR A 123 -16.81 -1.65 -24.30
C THR A 123 -17.85 -1.63 -23.16
N PRO A 124 -18.54 -2.74 -22.86
CA PRO A 124 -19.51 -2.76 -21.77
C PRO A 124 -18.85 -2.54 -20.42
N VAL A 125 -19.53 -1.81 -19.53
CA VAL A 125 -19.07 -1.55 -18.16
C VAL A 125 -20.09 -2.07 -17.16
N ILE A 126 -19.65 -2.92 -16.23
CA ILE A 126 -20.48 -3.49 -15.16
C ILE A 126 -19.98 -2.98 -13.81
N ALA A 127 -20.86 -2.40 -13.00
CA ALA A 127 -20.57 -2.00 -11.63
C ALA A 127 -21.16 -3.01 -10.63
N ILE A 128 -20.30 -3.58 -9.77
CA ILE A 128 -20.71 -4.44 -8.66
C ILE A 128 -20.48 -3.65 -7.38
N ASP A 129 -21.56 -3.17 -6.76
CA ASP A 129 -21.51 -2.27 -5.61
C ASP A 129 -22.80 -2.44 -4.79
N PRO A 130 -22.78 -2.51 -3.45
CA PRO A 130 -24.01 -2.47 -2.65
C PRO A 130 -24.84 -1.20 -2.84
N ARG A 131 -24.23 -0.11 -3.33
CA ARG A 131 -24.87 1.18 -3.54
C ARG A 131 -24.98 1.47 -5.03
N TYR A 132 -26.11 2.03 -5.45
CA TYR A 132 -26.18 2.71 -6.75
C TYR A 132 -25.42 4.04 -6.63
N SER A 133 -24.11 3.98 -6.92
CA SER A 133 -23.18 5.09 -6.79
C SER A 133 -23.21 5.99 -8.04
N ALA A 134 -22.65 7.20 -7.94
CA ALA A 134 -22.51 8.09 -9.08
C ALA A 134 -21.70 7.44 -10.23
N SER A 135 -20.68 6.63 -9.92
CA SER A 135 -20.01 5.77 -10.91
C SER A 135 -20.93 4.74 -11.56
N ALA A 136 -21.78 4.06 -10.80
CA ALA A 136 -22.72 3.11 -11.37
C ALA A 136 -23.73 3.80 -12.30
N GLU A 137 -24.16 5.02 -11.97
CA GLU A 137 -25.06 5.81 -12.80
C GLU A 137 -24.38 6.37 -14.06
N THR A 138 -23.16 6.89 -13.93
CA THR A 138 -22.51 7.66 -15.00
C THR A 138 -21.61 6.83 -15.90
N LEU A 139 -21.05 5.73 -15.39
CA LEU A 139 -20.04 4.94 -16.08
C LEU A 139 -20.47 3.51 -16.41
N ALA A 140 -21.46 2.94 -15.73
CA ALA A 140 -21.86 1.54 -15.94
C ALA A 140 -23.08 1.39 -16.85
N ASP A 141 -23.08 0.33 -17.65
CA ASP A 141 -24.24 -0.14 -18.41
C ASP A 141 -25.15 -1.03 -17.56
N GLN A 142 -24.56 -1.72 -16.56
CA GLN A 142 -25.29 -2.55 -15.61
C GLN A 142 -24.75 -2.35 -14.20
N TRP A 143 -25.65 -2.25 -13.24
CA TRP A 143 -25.35 -2.30 -11.81
C TRP A 143 -25.82 -3.62 -11.20
N ILE A 144 -24.95 -4.27 -10.43
CA ILE A 144 -25.24 -5.50 -9.70
C ILE A 144 -25.15 -5.19 -8.18
N PRO A 145 -26.29 -5.16 -7.47
CA PRO A 145 -26.34 -4.85 -6.04
C PRO A 145 -25.91 -6.04 -5.20
N ILE A 146 -24.62 -6.11 -4.85
CA ILE A 146 -24.10 -7.15 -3.95
C ILE A 146 -24.32 -6.76 -2.47
N LYS A 147 -24.61 -7.74 -1.61
CA LYS A 147 -24.61 -7.50 -0.16
C LYS A 147 -23.20 -7.08 0.33
N PRO A 148 -23.07 -6.05 1.17
CA PRO A 148 -21.77 -5.62 1.68
C PRO A 148 -21.00 -6.76 2.36
N GLY A 149 -19.76 -6.97 1.95
CA GLY A 149 -18.87 -7.93 2.59
C GLY A 149 -18.95 -9.36 2.07
N THR A 150 -19.77 -9.64 1.05
CA THR A 150 -19.97 -11.01 0.51
C THR A 150 -19.33 -11.25 -0.86
N ASP A 151 -18.46 -10.36 -1.30
CA ASP A 151 -17.75 -10.39 -2.60
C ASP A 151 -17.05 -11.71 -2.87
N MET A 152 -16.42 -12.27 -1.83
CA MET A 152 -15.72 -13.55 -1.90
C MET A 152 -16.65 -14.67 -2.36
N ALA A 153 -17.89 -14.70 -1.87
CA ALA A 153 -18.84 -15.75 -2.24
C ALA A 153 -19.21 -15.67 -3.72
N MET A 154 -19.48 -14.45 -4.22
CA MET A 154 -19.75 -14.25 -5.63
C MET A 154 -18.54 -14.60 -6.51
N MET A 155 -17.32 -14.21 -6.11
CA MET A 155 -16.10 -14.57 -6.85
C MET A 155 -15.83 -16.09 -6.84
N CYS A 156 -16.10 -16.80 -5.74
CA CYS A 156 -16.04 -18.25 -5.71
C CYS A 156 -17.05 -18.90 -6.67
N ALA A 157 -18.27 -18.34 -6.77
CA ALA A 157 -19.27 -18.83 -7.71
C ALA A 157 -18.93 -18.54 -9.17
N MET A 158 -18.29 -17.41 -9.47
CA MET A 158 -17.70 -17.20 -10.79
C MET A 158 -16.63 -18.26 -11.08
N ALA A 159 -15.74 -18.57 -10.13
CA ALA A 159 -14.75 -19.63 -10.32
C ALA A 159 -15.40 -21.00 -10.53
N TYR A 160 -16.48 -21.31 -9.80
CA TYR A 160 -17.25 -22.54 -9.97
C TYR A 160 -17.75 -22.69 -11.41
N VAL A 161 -18.39 -21.65 -11.95
CA VAL A 161 -18.90 -21.68 -13.33
C VAL A 161 -17.77 -21.81 -14.35
N LEU A 162 -16.63 -21.14 -14.13
CA LEU A 162 -15.46 -21.28 -15.00
C LEU A 162 -14.91 -22.72 -15.03
N PHE A 163 -14.97 -23.45 -13.92
CA PHE A 163 -14.56 -24.86 -13.86
C PHE A 163 -15.64 -25.80 -14.41
N GLU A 164 -16.90 -25.61 -14.03
CA GLU A 164 -18.03 -26.45 -14.43
C GLU A 164 -18.26 -26.42 -15.94
N GLU A 165 -18.17 -25.23 -16.54
CA GLU A 165 -18.38 -25.02 -17.99
C GLU A 165 -17.07 -25.05 -18.80
N ASP A 166 -15.93 -25.35 -18.17
CA ASP A 166 -14.60 -25.42 -18.80
C ASP A 166 -14.22 -24.15 -19.60
N LEU A 167 -14.47 -22.97 -19.02
CA LEU A 167 -14.33 -21.68 -19.70
C LEU A 167 -12.99 -20.98 -19.46
N TYR A 168 -12.15 -21.50 -18.57
CA TYR A 168 -10.87 -20.88 -18.22
C TYR A 168 -9.78 -21.11 -19.29
N ASN A 169 -8.71 -20.34 -19.23
CA ASN A 169 -7.61 -20.40 -20.18
C ASN A 169 -6.60 -21.48 -19.77
N HIS A 170 -6.78 -22.70 -20.28
CA HIS A 170 -5.89 -23.84 -20.02
C HIS A 170 -4.43 -23.55 -20.33
N GLU A 171 -4.12 -22.94 -21.48
CA GLU A 171 -2.73 -22.65 -21.88
C GLU A 171 -2.04 -21.71 -20.90
N PHE A 172 -2.74 -20.66 -20.45
CA PHE A 172 -2.19 -19.73 -19.46
C PHE A 172 -2.00 -20.41 -18.10
N VAL A 173 -2.99 -21.19 -17.65
CA VAL A 173 -2.93 -21.88 -16.36
C VAL A 173 -1.79 -22.89 -16.32
N GLU A 174 -1.67 -23.74 -17.35
CA GLU A 174 -0.60 -24.75 -17.44
C GLU A 174 0.80 -24.11 -17.41
N LYS A 175 0.94 -22.94 -18.04
CA LYS A 175 2.24 -22.26 -18.17
C LYS A 175 2.62 -21.40 -16.97
N TRP A 176 1.66 -20.74 -16.33
CA TRP A 176 1.93 -19.64 -15.40
C TRP A 176 1.34 -19.77 -14.00
N VAL A 177 0.49 -20.77 -13.74
CA VAL A 177 -0.16 -20.95 -12.44
C VAL A 177 0.41 -22.18 -11.73
N GLU A 178 0.66 -22.07 -10.43
CA GLU A 178 1.19 -23.20 -9.63
C GLU A 178 0.16 -24.34 -9.57
N PRO A 179 0.47 -25.54 -10.08
CA PRO A 179 -0.53 -26.56 -10.37
C PRO A 179 -1.15 -27.18 -9.12
N LYS A 180 -0.39 -27.35 -8.02
CA LYS A 180 -0.93 -27.98 -6.80
C LYS A 180 -1.96 -27.09 -6.12
N GLY A 181 -1.63 -25.82 -5.96
CA GLY A 181 -2.50 -24.80 -5.39
C GLY A 181 -3.74 -24.57 -6.27
N PHE A 182 -3.60 -24.63 -7.59
CA PHE A 182 -4.72 -24.54 -8.51
C PHE A 182 -5.67 -25.73 -8.38
N GLU A 183 -5.14 -26.95 -8.30
CA GLU A 183 -5.96 -28.15 -8.11
C GLU A 183 -6.65 -28.15 -6.74
N MET A 184 -5.95 -27.80 -5.67
CA MET A 184 -6.55 -27.63 -4.33
C MET A 184 -7.69 -26.61 -4.34
N TRP A 185 -7.52 -25.50 -5.07
CA TRP A 185 -8.55 -24.48 -5.23
C TRP A 185 -9.75 -25.00 -6.01
N ARG A 186 -9.52 -25.69 -7.13
CA ARG A 186 -10.57 -26.36 -7.91
C ARG A 186 -11.38 -27.30 -7.02
N LYS A 187 -10.75 -28.21 -6.29
CA LYS A 187 -11.42 -29.15 -5.38
C LYS A 187 -12.27 -28.44 -4.33
N TYR A 188 -11.75 -27.39 -3.71
CA TYR A 188 -12.49 -26.57 -2.76
C TYR A 188 -13.72 -25.90 -3.40
N ILE A 189 -13.55 -25.31 -4.58
CA ILE A 189 -14.64 -24.64 -5.31
C ILE A 189 -15.71 -25.62 -5.75
N MET A 190 -15.32 -26.79 -6.26
CA MET A 190 -16.24 -27.85 -6.69
C MET A 190 -16.91 -28.59 -5.52
N GLY A 191 -16.54 -28.27 -4.27
CA GLY A 191 -17.18 -28.85 -3.09
C GLY A 191 -16.70 -30.26 -2.75
N GLU A 192 -15.49 -30.63 -3.15
CA GLU A 192 -14.90 -31.91 -2.76
C GLU A 192 -14.66 -31.93 -1.23
N PRO A 193 -14.86 -33.08 -0.57
CA PRO A 193 -14.67 -33.21 0.88
C PRO A 193 -13.21 -33.05 1.27
N LYS A 194 -12.97 -32.88 2.58
CA LYS A 194 -11.63 -32.80 3.14
C LYS A 194 -10.85 -34.10 2.90
N SER A 195 -9.65 -33.97 2.34
CA SER A 195 -8.70 -35.06 2.13
C SER A 195 -7.26 -34.58 2.38
N GLU A 196 -6.28 -35.48 2.26
CA GLU A 196 -4.86 -35.14 2.40
C GLU A 196 -4.41 -34.10 1.35
N ASP A 197 -4.91 -34.24 0.14
CA ASP A 197 -4.68 -33.37 -1.01
C ASP A 197 -5.71 -32.23 -1.16
N ASN A 198 -6.73 -32.18 -0.29
CA ASN A 198 -7.68 -31.07 -0.15
C ASN A 198 -7.97 -30.77 1.33
N PRO A 199 -6.99 -30.25 2.10
CA PRO A 199 -7.13 -30.01 3.53
C PRO A 199 -8.19 -28.95 3.89
N TYR A 200 -8.64 -28.18 2.90
CA TYR A 200 -9.63 -27.11 3.04
C TYR A 200 -11.04 -27.51 2.56
N GLY A 201 -11.22 -28.72 2.03
CA GLY A 201 -12.50 -29.21 1.54
C GLY A 201 -13.58 -29.16 2.61
N ASP A 202 -14.74 -28.61 2.25
CA ASP A 202 -15.89 -28.48 3.15
C ASP A 202 -17.14 -29.23 2.65
N GLY A 203 -17.04 -29.96 1.53
CA GLY A 203 -18.13 -30.75 0.97
C GLY A 203 -19.25 -29.91 0.34
N ILE A 204 -19.05 -28.60 0.16
CA ILE A 204 -20.09 -27.68 -0.31
C ILE A 204 -19.63 -27.03 -1.63
N PRO A 205 -20.28 -27.35 -2.76
CA PRO A 205 -20.01 -26.67 -4.02
C PRO A 205 -20.25 -25.17 -3.88
N LYS A 206 -19.33 -24.35 -4.40
CA LYS A 206 -19.44 -22.90 -4.38
C LYS A 206 -20.29 -22.39 -5.55
N SER A 207 -21.41 -23.05 -5.84
CA SER A 207 -22.25 -22.73 -6.99
C SER A 207 -22.89 -21.33 -6.91
N PRO A 208 -23.42 -20.80 -8.03
CA PRO A 208 -24.24 -19.59 -8.03
C PRO A 208 -25.42 -19.62 -7.04
N GLU A 209 -26.12 -20.74 -6.86
CA GLU A 209 -27.22 -20.88 -5.88
C GLU A 209 -26.72 -20.83 -4.44
N TRP A 210 -25.51 -21.32 -4.19
CA TRP A 210 -24.85 -21.18 -2.90
C TRP A 210 -24.50 -19.71 -2.64
N ALA A 211 -23.93 -19.03 -3.64
CA ALA A 211 -23.54 -17.63 -3.52
C ALA A 211 -24.76 -16.71 -3.37
N GLU A 212 -25.86 -16.94 -4.10
CA GLU A 212 -27.09 -16.14 -4.03
C GLU A 212 -27.59 -15.99 -2.59
N LYS A 213 -27.62 -17.09 -1.82
CA LYS A 213 -28.04 -17.09 -0.41
C LYS A 213 -27.14 -16.24 0.49
N ILE A 214 -25.88 -16.04 0.09
CA ILE A 214 -24.88 -15.29 0.85
C ILE A 214 -24.86 -13.83 0.40
N CYS A 215 -24.70 -13.59 -0.91
CA CYS A 215 -24.43 -12.28 -1.49
C CYS A 215 -25.67 -11.53 -1.99
N GLY A 216 -26.82 -12.20 -2.10
CA GLY A 216 -28.07 -11.60 -2.55
C GLY A 216 -28.14 -11.30 -4.05
N VAL A 217 -27.12 -11.66 -4.83
CA VAL A 217 -27.14 -11.57 -6.30
C VAL A 217 -27.78 -12.84 -6.84
N PRO A 218 -28.82 -12.75 -7.71
CA PRO A 218 -29.47 -13.94 -8.27
C PRO A 218 -28.47 -14.87 -8.97
N ALA A 219 -28.61 -16.18 -8.80
CA ALA A 219 -27.74 -17.19 -9.40
C ALA A 219 -27.59 -17.00 -10.92
N GLU A 220 -28.71 -16.74 -11.61
CA GLU A 220 -28.73 -16.46 -13.04
C GLU A 220 -27.84 -15.26 -13.43
N THR A 221 -27.84 -14.21 -12.62
CA THR A 221 -26.96 -13.05 -12.86
C THR A 221 -25.49 -13.42 -12.71
N ILE A 222 -25.14 -14.31 -11.78
CA ILE A 222 -23.77 -14.80 -11.59
C ILE A 222 -23.35 -15.67 -12.79
N TYR A 223 -24.22 -16.58 -13.25
CA TYR A 223 -23.98 -17.38 -14.46
C TYR A 223 -23.71 -16.49 -15.68
N GLU A 224 -24.63 -15.58 -15.98
CA GLU A 224 -24.53 -14.71 -17.16
C GLU A 224 -23.34 -13.75 -17.09
N LEU A 225 -23.06 -13.17 -15.92
CA LEU A 225 -21.87 -12.36 -15.72
C LEU A 225 -20.60 -13.19 -15.95
N THR A 226 -20.53 -14.43 -15.46
CA THR A 226 -19.34 -15.27 -15.60
C THR A 226 -19.11 -15.68 -17.04
N ARG A 227 -20.18 -16.05 -17.77
CA ARG A 227 -20.10 -16.35 -19.21
C ARG A 227 -19.69 -15.12 -20.02
N LEU A 228 -20.18 -13.93 -19.65
CA LEU A 228 -19.75 -12.66 -20.23
C LEU A 228 -18.27 -12.36 -19.93
N TYR A 229 -17.86 -12.55 -18.69
CA TYR A 229 -16.46 -12.41 -18.26
C TYR A 229 -15.55 -13.33 -19.08
N ALA A 230 -15.93 -14.60 -19.26
CA ALA A 230 -15.13 -15.58 -19.99
C ALA A 230 -15.00 -15.28 -21.49
N ARG A 231 -16.08 -14.85 -22.15
CA ARG A 231 -16.10 -14.58 -23.59
C ARG A 231 -15.48 -13.22 -23.97
N SER A 232 -15.47 -12.25 -23.04
CA SER A 232 -14.92 -10.91 -23.26
C SER A 232 -13.41 -10.87 -22.97
N LYS A 233 -12.59 -11.21 -23.97
CA LYS A 233 -11.12 -11.27 -23.84
C LYS A 233 -10.45 -10.06 -24.50
N PRO A 234 -9.69 -9.21 -23.78
CA PRO A 234 -9.47 -9.21 -22.32
C PRO A 234 -10.58 -8.49 -21.53
N THR A 235 -10.74 -8.87 -20.26
CA THR A 235 -11.56 -8.12 -19.29
C THR A 235 -10.69 -7.39 -18.28
N PHE A 236 -11.01 -6.12 -18.02
CA PHE A 236 -10.47 -5.36 -16.90
C PHE A 236 -11.36 -5.54 -15.66
N LEU A 237 -11.04 -6.50 -14.80
CA LEU A 237 -11.72 -6.70 -13.52
C LEU A 237 -11.04 -5.89 -12.42
N TRP A 238 -11.60 -4.73 -12.10
CA TRP A 238 -11.05 -3.86 -11.07
C TRP A 238 -11.69 -4.09 -9.71
N LYS A 239 -11.04 -4.95 -8.91
CA LYS A 239 -11.28 -5.05 -7.47
C LYS A 239 -10.66 -3.85 -6.75
N ASN A 240 -11.48 -2.92 -6.28
CA ASN A 240 -11.02 -1.74 -5.56
C ASN A 240 -10.87 -1.99 -4.04
N TRP A 241 -10.23 -1.07 -3.31
CA TRP A 241 -9.89 -1.22 -1.90
C TRP A 241 -11.11 -1.45 -1.00
N SER A 242 -12.26 -0.87 -1.34
CA SER A 242 -13.48 -0.87 -0.52
C SER A 242 -13.91 -2.28 -0.10
N VAL A 243 -13.90 -3.25 -1.02
CA VAL A 243 -14.36 -4.62 -0.76
C VAL A 243 -13.43 -5.40 0.16
N ALA A 244 -12.17 -4.97 0.26
CA ALA A 244 -11.17 -5.58 1.13
C ALA A 244 -11.11 -4.94 2.53
N ARG A 245 -11.84 -3.84 2.79
CA ARG A 245 -11.88 -3.17 4.11
C ARG A 245 -12.79 -3.87 5.12
N LYS A 246 -12.57 -5.16 5.31
CA LYS A 246 -13.32 -6.03 6.22
C LYS A 246 -12.41 -7.08 6.83
N SER A 247 -12.94 -7.83 7.80
CA SER A 247 -12.23 -9.00 8.33
C SER A 247 -11.92 -9.98 7.18
N ARG A 248 -10.69 -10.49 7.15
CA ARG A 248 -10.21 -11.41 6.12
C ARG A 248 -10.28 -10.87 4.69
N GLY A 249 -10.13 -9.54 4.53
CA GLY A 249 -10.21 -8.85 3.24
C GLY A 249 -9.20 -9.33 2.20
N GLU A 250 -8.06 -9.87 2.64
CA GLU A 250 -7.03 -10.47 1.79
C GLU A 250 -7.60 -11.59 0.91
N ASN A 251 -8.60 -12.33 1.39
CA ASN A 251 -9.19 -13.41 0.59
C ASN A 251 -9.97 -12.88 -0.62
N VAL A 252 -10.62 -11.72 -0.53
CA VAL A 252 -11.28 -11.09 -1.70
C VAL A 252 -10.25 -10.66 -2.73
N ALA A 253 -9.11 -10.12 -2.27
CA ALA A 253 -8.02 -9.79 -3.17
C ALA A 253 -7.45 -11.05 -3.85
N ARG A 254 -7.24 -12.14 -3.11
CA ARG A 254 -6.81 -13.43 -3.66
C ARG A 254 -7.79 -13.97 -4.69
N ALA A 255 -9.10 -13.89 -4.43
CA ALA A 255 -10.11 -14.37 -5.37
C ALA A 255 -10.11 -13.56 -6.68
N ALA A 256 -10.03 -12.23 -6.61
CA ALA A 256 -9.92 -11.39 -7.80
C ALA A 256 -8.64 -11.68 -8.60
N ILE A 257 -7.51 -11.92 -7.92
CA ILE A 257 -6.27 -12.36 -8.55
C ILE A 257 -6.49 -13.70 -9.27
N ILE A 258 -7.03 -14.71 -8.58
CA ILE A 258 -7.23 -16.06 -9.12
C ILE A 258 -8.15 -16.02 -10.34
N LEU A 259 -9.27 -15.29 -10.31
CA LEU A 259 -10.18 -15.16 -11.45
C LEU A 259 -9.48 -14.55 -12.68
N GLN A 260 -8.58 -13.58 -12.48
CA GLN A 260 -7.80 -13.01 -13.59
C GLN A 260 -6.75 -13.98 -14.10
N SER A 261 -6.08 -14.71 -13.20
CA SER A 261 -5.11 -15.75 -13.56
C SER A 261 -5.76 -16.92 -14.31
N MET A 262 -6.97 -17.34 -13.92
CA MET A 262 -7.75 -18.39 -14.62
C MET A 262 -7.99 -18.01 -16.09
N MET A 263 -8.22 -16.73 -16.37
CA MET A 263 -8.50 -16.27 -17.73
C MET A 263 -7.26 -15.85 -18.51
N GLY A 264 -6.12 -15.68 -17.84
CA GLY A 264 -4.91 -15.11 -18.42
C GLY A 264 -5.03 -13.61 -18.73
N TYR A 265 -5.86 -12.87 -17.98
CA TYR A 265 -6.01 -11.41 -18.15
C TYR A 265 -4.91 -10.59 -17.45
N VAL A 266 -3.82 -11.26 -17.08
CA VAL A 266 -2.69 -10.70 -16.35
C VAL A 266 -1.63 -10.25 -17.34
N ALA A 267 -1.05 -9.07 -17.10
CA ALA A 267 0.06 -8.53 -17.90
C ALA A 267 -0.25 -8.42 -19.40
N MET A 268 -1.51 -8.13 -19.76
CA MET A 268 -1.92 -7.90 -21.14
C MET A 268 -2.62 -6.55 -21.30
N PRO A 269 -2.45 -5.84 -22.43
CA PRO A 269 -3.18 -4.59 -22.70
C PRO A 269 -4.69 -4.79 -22.59
N GLY A 270 -5.36 -3.99 -21.77
CA GLY A 270 -6.81 -4.10 -21.52
C GLY A 270 -7.22 -5.20 -20.54
N GLY A 271 -6.27 -6.00 -20.07
CA GLY A 271 -6.42 -6.84 -18.88
C GLY A 271 -6.20 -6.02 -17.61
N SER A 272 -6.57 -6.58 -16.45
CA SER A 272 -6.41 -5.88 -15.18
C SER A 272 -5.11 -6.22 -14.46
N ALA A 273 -4.71 -5.31 -13.58
CA ALA A 273 -3.65 -5.51 -12.62
C ALA A 273 -3.99 -6.67 -11.66
N LEU A 274 -3.00 -7.50 -11.33
CA LEU A 274 -3.18 -8.68 -10.45
C LEU A 274 -3.90 -8.31 -9.15
N ALA A 275 -3.33 -7.43 -8.33
CA ALA A 275 -3.86 -7.12 -7.00
C ALA A 275 -4.39 -5.69 -6.84
N ASN A 276 -3.87 -4.72 -7.60
CA ASN A 276 -4.21 -3.31 -7.49
C ASN A 276 -3.75 -2.55 -8.75
N PRO A 277 -4.59 -1.72 -9.41
CA PRO A 277 -4.14 -0.89 -10.54
C PRO A 277 -3.33 0.34 -10.15
N TRP A 278 -3.14 0.62 -8.85
CA TRP A 278 -2.00 1.44 -8.46
C TRP A 278 -0.73 0.62 -8.61
N SER A 279 -0.05 0.78 -9.74
CA SER A 279 1.39 0.57 -9.80
C SER A 279 2.08 1.70 -9.06
N ARG A 280 2.51 1.46 -7.83
CA ARG A 280 3.68 2.15 -7.30
C ARG A 280 4.91 1.37 -7.73
N PHE A 281 5.30 1.53 -8.98
CA PHE A 281 6.69 1.93 -9.16
C PHE A 281 6.82 3.34 -8.61
N ARG A 282 6.77 3.47 -7.27
CA ARG A 282 7.26 4.66 -6.60
C ARG A 282 8.77 4.56 -6.66
N ILE A 283 9.30 4.87 -7.83
CA ILE A 283 10.59 5.53 -7.86
C ILE A 283 10.32 6.97 -7.44
N GLU A 284 10.09 7.13 -6.14
CA GLU A 284 10.31 8.45 -5.56
C GLU A 284 11.80 8.76 -5.75
N PRO A 285 12.18 10.03 -5.96
CA PRO A 285 13.56 10.51 -5.78
C PRO A 285 14.23 9.90 -4.52
N PHE A 286 13.42 9.57 -3.51
CA PHE A 286 13.81 8.95 -2.25
C PHE A 286 14.30 7.50 -2.32
N HIS A 287 13.88 6.68 -3.28
CA HIS A 287 14.50 5.36 -3.51
C HIS A 287 15.92 5.53 -4.06
N PHE A 288 16.17 6.58 -4.84
CA PHE A 288 17.52 6.88 -5.33
C PHE A 288 18.45 7.43 -4.26
N PHE A 289 17.90 8.05 -3.21
CA PHE A 289 18.66 8.38 -2.01
C PHE A 289 19.40 7.16 -1.47
N TYR A 290 18.79 5.96 -1.49
CA TYR A 290 19.46 4.72 -1.11
C TYR A 290 20.53 4.31 -2.11
N THR A 291 20.30 4.36 -3.43
CA THR A 291 21.38 4.05 -4.40
C THR A 291 22.59 5.00 -4.30
N LEU A 292 22.37 6.28 -3.94
CA LEU A 292 23.44 7.25 -3.69
C LEU A 292 24.13 7.01 -2.33
N TYR A 293 23.39 6.53 -1.33
CA TYR A 293 23.89 6.15 -0.01
C TYR A 293 24.68 4.84 -0.04
N GLU A 294 24.23 3.85 -0.82
CA GLU A 294 24.83 2.52 -0.98
C GLU A 294 26.16 2.58 -1.72
N ARG A 295 26.29 3.44 -2.74
CA ARG A 295 27.60 3.73 -3.36
C ARG A 295 28.60 4.39 -2.39
N ARG A 296 28.17 4.86 -1.21
CA ARG A 296 29.05 5.42 -0.17
C ARG A 296 29.20 4.53 1.07
N ALA A 297 28.30 3.58 1.30
CA ALA A 297 28.41 2.59 2.39
C ALA A 297 29.67 1.72 2.29
N GLU A 298 30.35 1.71 1.14
CA GLU A 298 31.70 1.19 0.96
C GLU A 298 32.77 1.91 1.82
N ARG A 299 32.47 3.05 2.47
CA ARG A 299 33.47 3.90 3.15
C ARG A 299 33.44 3.93 4.69
N GLU A 300 32.34 3.58 5.37
CA GLU A 300 32.33 3.36 6.84
C GLU A 300 31.22 2.36 7.27
N PRO A 301 31.55 1.28 8.01
CA PRO A 301 30.61 0.22 8.33
C PRO A 301 29.82 0.53 9.61
N ARG A 302 28.74 1.30 9.48
CA ARG A 302 27.62 1.20 10.43
C ARG A 302 26.32 1.19 9.66
N GLU A 303 25.76 0.00 9.54
CA GLU A 303 24.37 -0.18 9.10
C GLU A 303 23.47 0.59 10.09
N PRO A 304 22.61 1.52 9.64
CA PRO A 304 21.58 2.07 10.51
C PRO A 304 20.74 0.90 11.02
N ASN A 305 20.60 0.77 12.35
CA ASN A 305 19.81 -0.31 12.93
C ASN A 305 18.38 -0.22 12.37
N ILE A 306 17.87 -1.29 11.78
CA ILE A 306 16.49 -1.29 11.27
C ILE A 306 15.56 -1.13 12.47
N ASN A 307 14.80 -0.03 12.52
CA ASN A 307 13.82 0.16 13.58
C ASN A 307 12.77 -0.96 13.49
N PRO A 308 12.35 -1.53 14.64
CA PRO A 308 11.26 -2.49 14.65
C PRO A 308 9.98 -1.87 14.09
N ARG A 309 9.21 -2.71 13.41
CA ARG A 309 8.00 -2.29 12.70
C ARG A 309 6.75 -2.85 13.35
N MET A 310 5.78 -1.97 13.53
CA MET A 310 4.42 -2.31 13.88
C MET A 310 3.59 -2.35 12.60
N TYR A 311 3.29 -3.54 12.08
CA TYR A 311 2.57 -3.78 10.82
C TYR A 311 1.19 -3.10 10.77
N ARG A 312 0.58 -2.79 11.91
CA ARG A 312 -0.73 -2.14 12.00
C ARG A 312 -0.57 -0.71 12.52
N SER A 313 -0.09 0.22 11.70
CA SER A 313 0.07 1.65 12.01
C SER A 313 -1.12 2.25 12.77
N THR A 314 -2.33 1.91 12.32
CA THR A 314 -3.61 2.30 12.93
C THR A 314 -3.81 1.86 14.39
N ARG A 315 -3.02 0.89 14.86
CA ARG A 315 -3.07 0.35 16.22
C ARG A 315 -2.09 1.04 17.18
N PHE A 316 -1.34 2.07 16.77
CA PHE A 316 -0.38 2.74 17.68
C PHE A 316 -1.07 3.25 18.96
N GLY A 317 -2.27 3.83 18.84
CA GLY A 317 -3.01 4.29 20.00
C GLY A 317 -3.38 3.12 20.91
N GLN A 318 -3.84 2.00 20.34
CA GLN A 318 -4.16 0.79 21.08
C GLN A 318 -2.92 0.15 21.74
N MET A 319 -1.77 0.21 21.08
CA MET A 319 -0.50 -0.34 21.57
C MET A 319 -0.13 0.24 22.93
N LEU A 320 -0.28 1.56 23.13
CA LEU A 320 0.00 2.19 24.43
C LEU A 320 -0.87 1.63 25.57
N TYR A 321 -2.13 1.28 25.31
CA TYR A 321 -3.02 0.69 26.34
C TYR A 321 -2.72 -0.78 26.60
N LEU A 322 -2.49 -1.54 25.54
CA LEU A 322 -2.23 -2.96 25.68
C LEU A 322 -0.89 -3.19 26.36
N LEU A 323 0.09 -2.29 26.17
CA LEU A 323 1.36 -2.35 26.89
C LEU A 323 1.18 -2.28 28.41
N GLU A 324 0.30 -1.40 28.93
CA GLU A 324 0.00 -1.35 30.36
C GLU A 324 -0.57 -2.67 30.89
N LYS A 325 -1.39 -3.36 30.08
CA LYS A 325 -1.91 -4.69 30.44
C LYS A 325 -0.80 -5.74 30.47
N VAL A 326 0.16 -5.65 29.56
CA VAL A 326 1.35 -6.52 29.59
C VAL A 326 2.18 -6.26 30.85
N GLU A 327 2.41 -5.01 31.21
CA GLU A 327 3.18 -4.63 32.41
C GLU A 327 2.51 -5.09 33.71
N LYS A 328 1.17 -5.17 33.74
CA LYS A 328 0.39 -5.70 34.88
C LYS A 328 0.25 -7.23 34.88
N GLY A 329 0.71 -7.92 33.85
CA GLY A 329 0.53 -9.37 33.69
C GLY A 329 -0.88 -9.81 33.27
N GLU A 330 -1.74 -8.87 32.86
CA GLU A 330 -3.11 -9.14 32.38
C GLU A 330 -3.15 -9.60 30.91
N LEU A 331 -2.07 -9.37 30.16
CA LEU A 331 -1.93 -9.75 28.75
C LEU A 331 -0.53 -10.31 28.51
N SER A 332 -0.42 -11.44 27.80
CA SER A 332 0.90 -11.96 27.45
C SER A 332 1.59 -11.07 26.42
N THR A 333 2.93 -11.02 26.46
CA THR A 333 3.73 -10.33 25.44
C THR A 333 3.46 -10.87 24.04
N GLU A 334 3.28 -12.18 23.89
CA GLU A 334 2.97 -12.81 22.60
C GLU A 334 1.64 -12.30 22.03
N GLU A 335 0.58 -12.28 22.85
CA GLU A 335 -0.73 -11.83 22.41
C GLU A 335 -0.74 -10.33 22.12
N PHE A 336 -0.05 -9.52 22.93
CA PHE A 336 0.18 -8.10 22.64
C PHE A 336 0.82 -7.90 21.27
N ARG A 337 1.94 -8.59 21.00
CA ARG A 337 2.69 -8.48 19.74
C ARG A 337 1.82 -8.88 18.55
N ARG A 338 1.04 -9.95 18.68
CA ARG A 338 0.07 -10.40 17.66
C ARG A 338 -1.01 -9.36 17.37
N ILE A 339 -1.56 -8.72 18.40
CA ILE A 339 -2.63 -7.72 18.24
C ILE A 339 -2.12 -6.46 17.52
N VAL A 340 -0.97 -5.93 17.96
CA VAL A 340 -0.41 -4.68 17.39
C VAL A 340 0.35 -4.93 16.09
N GLY A 341 0.61 -6.18 15.72
CA GLY A 341 1.36 -6.54 14.53
C GLY A 341 2.86 -6.24 14.68
N TRP A 342 3.40 -6.48 15.87
CA TRP A 342 4.83 -6.34 16.15
C TRP A 342 5.59 -7.49 15.48
N ASN A 343 6.25 -7.20 14.37
CA ASN A 343 6.91 -8.20 13.53
C ASN A 343 8.43 -7.96 13.51
N CYS A 344 9.09 -8.19 14.65
CA CYS A 344 10.55 -8.18 14.76
C CYS A 344 11.04 -9.40 15.54
N ASP A 345 12.36 -9.59 15.58
CA ASP A 345 12.99 -10.68 16.33
C ASP A 345 12.48 -10.67 17.80
N PRO A 346 12.09 -11.85 18.36
CA PRO A 346 11.54 -11.94 19.70
C PRO A 346 12.41 -11.38 20.83
N SER A 347 13.73 -11.34 20.64
CA SER A 347 14.72 -10.80 21.59
C SER A 347 14.57 -9.28 21.81
N HIS A 348 13.94 -8.57 20.90
CA HIS A 348 13.69 -7.14 21.07
C HIS A 348 12.69 -6.89 22.21
N PRO A 349 12.92 -5.87 23.05
CA PRO A 349 11.94 -5.49 24.07
C PRO A 349 10.67 -4.94 23.42
N ASN A 350 9.56 -4.96 24.18
CA ASN A 350 8.35 -4.26 23.77
C ASN A 350 8.61 -2.75 23.65
N PRO A 351 7.92 -2.06 22.73
CA PRO A 351 8.07 -0.63 22.56
C PRO A 351 7.59 0.14 23.80
N LYS A 352 8.22 1.28 24.11
CA LYS A 352 7.83 2.16 25.24
C LYS A 352 7.73 3.62 24.77
N PRO A 353 6.77 3.94 23.88
CA PRO A 353 6.74 5.24 23.23
C PRO A 353 6.47 6.36 24.24
N LYS A 354 7.29 7.40 24.17
CA LYS A 354 7.16 8.65 24.91
C LYS A 354 7.04 9.84 23.97
N ILE A 355 7.57 9.71 22.75
CA ILE A 355 7.57 10.76 21.74
C ILE A 355 6.84 10.24 20.50
N LEU A 356 5.96 11.05 19.92
CA LEU A 356 5.35 10.80 18.62
C LEU A 356 5.85 11.82 17.61
N PHE A 357 6.32 11.32 16.47
CA PHE A 357 6.45 12.10 15.24
C PHE A 357 5.27 11.79 14.32
N HIS A 358 4.68 12.83 13.74
CA HIS A 358 3.50 12.75 12.91
C HIS A 358 3.60 13.66 11.68
N GLY A 359 2.88 13.33 10.61
CA GLY A 359 2.62 14.26 9.53
C GLY A 359 3.68 14.29 8.44
N ASN A 360 4.54 13.28 8.33
CA ASN A 360 5.63 13.30 7.38
C ASN A 360 5.54 12.14 6.38
N TYR A 361 4.55 12.20 5.48
CA TYR A 361 4.40 11.24 4.40
C TYR A 361 4.90 11.80 3.05
N GLY A 362 6.23 11.86 2.90
CA GLY A 362 6.89 12.27 1.66
C GLY A 362 6.38 13.63 1.17
N TYR A 363 5.88 13.64 -0.07
CA TYR A 363 5.29 14.81 -0.73
C TYR A 363 4.01 15.38 -0.07
N ARG A 364 3.42 14.67 0.90
CA ARG A 364 2.30 15.14 1.71
C ARG A 364 2.75 15.21 3.16
N ALA A 365 3.28 16.35 3.55
CA ALA A 365 3.71 16.61 4.92
C ALA A 365 2.52 16.96 5.83
N THR A 366 1.46 16.14 5.78
CA THR A 366 0.33 16.18 6.70
C THR A 366 -0.33 14.81 6.79
N THR A 367 -0.47 14.29 8.01
CA THR A 367 -1.29 13.10 8.30
C THR A 367 -2.26 13.45 9.42
N ASN A 368 -3.48 12.89 9.35
CA ASN A 368 -4.57 13.21 10.28
C ASN A 368 -5.12 11.93 10.92
N ALA A 369 -4.25 11.17 11.60
CA ALA A 369 -4.61 9.85 12.12
C ALA A 369 -5.77 9.85 13.12
N LEU A 370 -6.05 10.97 13.80
CA LEU A 370 -7.22 11.08 14.67
C LEU A 370 -8.54 10.86 13.90
N VAL A 371 -8.59 11.28 12.65
CA VAL A 371 -9.76 11.17 11.76
C VAL A 371 -9.66 9.95 10.85
N THR A 372 -8.46 9.63 10.35
CA THR A 372 -8.28 8.65 9.26
C THR A 372 -7.95 7.23 9.73
N ALA A 373 -7.56 7.03 10.98
CA ALA A 373 -7.28 5.69 11.49
C ALA A 373 -8.58 4.99 11.99
N PRO A 374 -8.80 3.71 11.64
CA PRO A 374 -9.89 2.90 12.19
C PRO A 374 -9.68 2.63 13.70
N TYR A 375 -10.77 2.50 14.46
CA TYR A 375 -10.75 2.26 15.93
C TYR A 375 -10.12 3.39 16.77
N ALA A 376 -9.94 4.56 16.17
CA ALA A 376 -8.95 5.53 16.62
C ALA A 376 -9.47 6.61 17.56
N THR A 377 -10.62 7.25 17.34
CA THR A 377 -10.87 8.52 18.06
C THR A 377 -10.76 8.38 19.58
N ASN A 378 -11.36 7.34 20.18
CA ASN A 378 -11.29 7.15 21.63
C ASN A 378 -9.91 6.65 22.13
N ASN A 379 -9.17 5.87 21.35
CA ASN A 379 -7.89 5.32 21.77
C ASN A 379 -6.74 6.28 21.44
N VAL A 380 -6.73 6.87 20.25
CA VAL A 380 -5.76 7.85 19.77
C VAL A 380 -5.80 9.12 20.60
N VAL A 381 -6.97 9.71 20.91
CA VAL A 381 -7.04 10.92 21.77
C VAL A 381 -6.39 10.66 23.12
N LYS A 382 -6.79 9.57 23.77
CA LYS A 382 -6.22 9.18 25.06
C LYS A 382 -4.72 8.89 24.91
N ALA A 383 -4.27 8.34 23.78
CA ALA A 383 -2.88 7.93 23.56
C ALA A 383 -2.00 9.17 23.41
N LEU A 384 -2.48 10.15 22.65
CA LEU A 384 -1.84 11.45 22.51
C LEU A 384 -1.65 12.13 23.87
N SER A 385 -2.66 12.10 24.75
CA SER A 385 -2.53 12.68 26.11
C SER A 385 -1.52 11.99 27.04
N ARG A 386 -1.02 10.80 26.70
CA ARG A 386 -0.04 10.03 27.50
C ARG A 386 1.39 10.20 27.02
N LEU A 387 1.59 10.76 25.84
CA LEU A 387 2.91 11.00 25.30
C LEU A 387 3.50 12.25 25.95
N ARG A 388 4.83 12.24 26.10
CA ARG A 388 5.59 13.37 26.67
C ARG A 388 5.81 14.49 25.66
N LEU A 389 5.90 14.13 24.38
CA LEU A 389 6.16 15.06 23.29
C LEU A 389 5.50 14.56 22.00
N ILE A 390 4.74 15.44 21.36
CA ILE A 390 4.13 15.21 20.05
C ILE A 390 4.63 16.29 19.11
N VAL A 391 5.33 15.87 18.06
CA VAL A 391 5.83 16.73 16.99
C VAL A 391 5.07 16.42 15.71
N SER A 392 4.47 17.44 15.10
CA SER A 392 3.76 17.30 13.83
C SER A 392 4.35 18.17 12.74
N PHE A 393 4.62 17.56 11.60
CA PHE A 393 4.85 18.26 10.33
C PHE A 393 3.48 18.56 9.74
N ALA A 394 3.17 19.83 9.51
CA ALA A 394 1.85 20.20 9.01
C ALA A 394 1.84 21.52 8.23
N SER A 395 1.24 21.49 7.03
CA SER A 395 0.87 22.70 6.27
C SER A 395 -0.46 23.30 6.74
N TYR A 396 -1.28 22.52 7.47
CA TYR A 396 -2.58 22.95 8.00
C TYR A 396 -2.82 22.46 9.42
N MET A 397 -3.57 23.22 10.21
CA MET A 397 -3.98 22.85 11.57
C MET A 397 -5.07 21.77 11.59
N THR A 398 -4.68 20.52 11.37
CA THR A 398 -5.57 19.35 11.40
C THR A 398 -6.04 19.02 12.83
N PRO A 399 -7.13 18.23 13.00
CA PRO A 399 -7.51 17.70 14.30
C PRO A 399 -6.38 16.97 15.04
N THR A 400 -5.55 16.18 14.36
CA THR A 400 -4.36 15.58 15.00
C THR A 400 -3.34 16.64 15.41
N ALA A 401 -3.03 17.61 14.55
CA ALA A 401 -2.00 18.63 14.82
C ALA A 401 -2.34 19.51 16.04
N ARG A 402 -3.62 19.67 16.38
CA ARG A 402 -4.07 20.39 17.58
C ARG A 402 -3.67 19.72 18.90
N PHE A 403 -3.30 18.44 18.88
CA PHE A 403 -2.78 17.72 20.05
C PHE A 403 -1.26 17.81 20.15
N SER A 404 -0.60 18.48 19.21
CA SER A 404 0.87 18.51 19.13
C SER A 404 1.43 19.60 20.03
N ASP A 405 2.53 19.28 20.72
CA ASP A 405 3.30 20.26 21.49
C ASP A 405 4.10 21.16 20.56
N ILE A 406 4.58 20.60 19.43
CA ILE A 406 5.33 21.32 18.40
C ILE A 406 4.72 21.04 17.05
N ILE A 407 4.47 22.11 16.29
CA ILE A 407 4.06 22.05 14.90
C ILE A 407 5.18 22.67 14.06
N LEU A 408 5.68 21.90 13.10
CA LEU A 408 6.72 22.29 12.16
C LEU A 408 6.03 22.62 10.82
N PRO A 409 6.00 23.91 10.41
CA PRO A 409 5.36 24.31 9.17
C PRO A 409 6.17 23.81 7.97
N VAL A 410 5.48 23.13 7.07
CA VAL A 410 6.05 22.48 5.89
C VAL A 410 5.42 23.02 4.63
N LEU A 411 6.16 22.96 3.53
CA LEU A 411 5.67 23.37 2.22
C LEU A 411 4.39 22.62 1.84
N ASP A 412 3.41 23.36 1.33
CA ASP A 412 2.24 22.80 0.67
C ASP A 412 2.58 22.36 -0.78
N GLN A 413 1.74 21.52 -1.38
CA GLN A 413 2.00 20.93 -2.71
C GLN A 413 2.25 21.96 -3.84
N PHE A 414 1.79 23.21 -3.68
CA PHE A 414 2.00 24.27 -4.67
C PHE A 414 3.23 25.15 -4.37
N GLU A 415 3.79 25.04 -3.17
CA GLU A 415 4.97 25.75 -2.69
C GLU A 415 6.27 24.97 -2.93
N ASP A 416 6.13 23.70 -3.32
CA ASP A 416 7.22 22.74 -3.46
C ASP A 416 7.41 22.33 -4.93
N THR A 417 8.65 22.01 -5.30
CA THR A 417 8.96 21.38 -6.60
C THR A 417 9.07 19.89 -6.35
N GLN A 418 8.35 19.07 -7.11
CA GLN A 418 8.32 17.62 -6.89
C GLN A 418 8.45 16.84 -8.18
N ILE A 419 9.05 15.66 -8.07
CA ILE A 419 9.08 14.65 -9.12
C ILE A 419 8.43 13.39 -8.57
N LEU A 420 7.49 12.84 -9.32
CA LEU A 420 6.74 11.66 -8.93
C LEU A 420 6.68 10.68 -10.10
N CYS A 421 7.23 9.48 -9.89
CA CYS A 421 6.97 8.35 -10.77
C CYS A 421 5.72 7.60 -10.25
N ILE A 422 4.66 7.55 -11.05
CA ILE A 422 3.46 6.73 -10.80
C ILE A 422 3.15 5.98 -12.09
N ASN A 423 3.05 4.66 -12.00
CA ASN A 423 2.99 3.78 -13.16
C ASN A 423 4.22 4.05 -14.05
N GLU A 424 4.21 3.67 -15.32
CA GLU A 424 5.29 3.94 -16.29
C GLU A 424 5.41 5.43 -16.67
N MET A 425 5.01 6.37 -15.79
CA MET A 425 4.99 7.81 -16.04
C MET A 425 5.76 8.60 -15.00
N LEU A 426 6.59 9.52 -15.51
CA LEU A 426 7.29 10.53 -14.72
C LEU A 426 6.53 11.86 -14.76
N GLN A 427 6.13 12.36 -13.59
CA GLN A 427 5.40 13.62 -13.44
C GLN A 427 6.27 14.66 -12.73
N TYR A 428 6.38 15.84 -13.32
CA TYR A 428 7.05 17.00 -12.73
C TYR A 428 6.02 18.01 -12.25
N PHE A 429 6.12 18.41 -10.99
CA PHE A 429 5.30 19.41 -10.35
C PHE A 429 6.19 20.61 -10.05
N PRO A 430 6.18 21.66 -10.88
CA PRO A 430 6.93 22.87 -10.58
C PRO A 430 6.30 23.58 -9.39
N ARG A 431 7.14 24.22 -8.57
CA ARG A 431 6.68 25.22 -7.61
C ARG A 431 5.87 26.31 -8.32
N ILE A 432 4.63 26.54 -7.88
CA ILE A 432 3.71 27.49 -8.51
C ILE A 432 3.68 28.81 -7.71
N VAL A 433 3.88 28.74 -6.40
CA VAL A 433 3.86 29.91 -5.52
C VAL A 433 5.07 29.89 -4.57
N SER A 434 5.49 31.06 -4.10
CA SER A 434 6.50 31.15 -3.06
C SER A 434 5.96 30.60 -1.73
N PRO A 435 6.80 29.92 -0.91
CA PRO A 435 6.42 29.46 0.41
C PRO A 435 5.87 30.59 1.29
N ARG A 436 4.79 30.33 2.02
CA ARG A 436 4.21 31.30 2.94
C ARG A 436 4.87 31.24 4.32
N GLY A 437 5.13 32.42 4.88
CA GLY A 437 5.67 32.56 6.23
C GLY A 437 7.01 31.84 6.39
N GLU A 438 7.12 31.00 7.42
CA GLU A 438 8.33 30.24 7.73
C GLU A 438 8.25 28.76 7.30
N ALA A 439 7.34 28.42 6.38
CA ALA A 439 7.23 27.06 5.86
C ALA A 439 8.55 26.62 5.19
N LYS A 440 9.01 25.42 5.51
CA LYS A 440 10.26 24.85 4.97
C LYS A 440 10.05 23.47 4.38
N HIS A 441 10.92 23.09 3.45
CA HIS A 441 10.90 21.74 2.91
C HIS A 441 11.17 20.73 4.03
N TYR A 442 10.39 19.65 4.12
CA TYR A 442 10.49 18.71 5.25
C TYR A 442 11.90 18.09 5.39
N MET A 443 12.58 17.81 4.28
CA MET A 443 13.98 17.33 4.29
C MET A 443 14.94 18.32 4.95
N TRP A 444 14.79 19.62 4.69
CA TRP A 444 15.59 20.65 5.37
C TRP A 444 15.41 20.55 6.88
N ILE A 445 14.16 20.42 7.35
CA ILE A 445 13.84 20.28 8.77
C ILE A 445 14.52 19.04 9.37
N TYR A 446 14.48 17.90 8.69
CA TYR A 446 15.20 16.71 9.14
C TYR A 446 16.72 16.90 9.17
N GLY A 447 17.29 17.59 8.19
CA GLY A 447 18.70 17.99 8.21
C GLY A 447 19.06 18.82 9.44
N LYS A 448 18.21 19.78 9.82
CA LYS A 448 18.38 20.58 11.05
C LYS A 448 18.27 19.72 12.31
N ILE A 449 17.28 18.84 12.40
CA ILE A 449 17.11 17.92 13.54
C ILE A 449 18.34 17.01 13.67
N ALA A 450 18.81 16.42 12.58
CA ALA A 450 19.99 15.56 12.57
C ALA A 450 21.24 16.30 13.06
N ARG A 451 21.52 17.51 12.53
CA ARG A 451 22.64 18.35 12.97
C ARG A 451 22.53 18.70 14.46
N ALA A 452 21.34 19.08 14.93
CA ALA A 452 21.10 19.38 16.35
C ALA A 452 21.33 18.15 17.26
N LEU A 453 21.13 16.94 16.74
CA LEU A 453 21.39 15.69 17.43
C LEU A 453 22.85 15.19 17.27
N GLY A 454 23.72 15.97 16.62
CA GLY A 454 25.13 15.64 16.40
C GLY A 454 25.39 14.67 15.25
N ILE A 455 24.42 14.49 14.35
CA ILE A 455 24.56 13.66 13.15
C ILE A 455 24.93 14.59 11.98
N GLY A 456 26.12 14.39 11.41
CA GLY A 456 26.63 15.20 10.31
C GLY A 456 25.78 15.09 9.05
N PRO A 457 25.71 16.15 8.21
CA PRO A 457 24.95 16.12 6.96
C PRO A 457 25.43 15.04 6.00
N ASP A 458 26.73 14.74 5.99
CA ASP A 458 27.36 13.64 5.25
C ASP A 458 26.79 12.26 5.60
N LYS A 459 26.26 12.09 6.82
CA LYS A 459 25.70 10.82 7.33
C LYS A 459 24.19 10.70 7.19
N PHE A 460 23.48 11.82 7.09
CA PHE A 460 22.02 11.83 7.18
C PHE A 460 21.33 12.41 5.95
N LEU A 461 21.80 13.55 5.45
CA LEU A 461 21.22 14.23 4.29
C LEU A 461 22.36 14.88 3.47
N PRO A 462 23.09 14.11 2.64
CA PRO A 462 24.32 14.57 2.00
C PRO A 462 24.11 15.70 1.00
N ILE A 463 22.88 15.90 0.51
CA ILE A 463 22.52 17.03 -0.35
C ILE A 463 22.45 18.36 0.42
N TYR A 464 22.30 18.32 1.75
CA TYR A 464 22.14 19.52 2.56
C TYR A 464 23.50 20.10 2.96
N LEU A 465 24.02 20.99 2.12
CA LEU A 465 25.33 21.63 2.33
C LEU A 465 25.22 22.76 3.36
N SER A 466 24.35 23.74 3.11
CA SER A 466 24.12 24.87 4.02
C SER A 466 22.67 25.38 3.95
N ASP A 467 22.32 26.32 4.84
CA ASP A 467 20.98 26.94 4.81
C ASP A 467 20.83 27.86 3.59
N GLU A 468 21.92 28.51 3.18
CA GLU A 468 21.97 29.45 2.07
C GLU A 468 21.81 28.75 0.71
N ASN A 469 22.26 27.50 0.59
CA ASN A 469 22.26 26.74 -0.66
C ASN A 469 21.04 25.84 -0.83
N TRP A 470 20.14 25.75 0.15
CA TRP A 470 19.06 24.75 0.18
C TRP A 470 18.23 24.68 -1.12
N ASP A 471 17.85 25.83 -1.67
CA ASP A 471 17.01 25.88 -2.88
C ASP A 471 17.76 25.32 -4.10
N SER A 472 19.06 25.59 -4.24
CA SER A 472 19.88 24.99 -5.31
C SER A 472 20.13 23.50 -5.05
N ASP A 473 20.45 23.14 -3.80
CA ASP A 473 20.74 21.77 -3.40
C ASP A 473 19.56 20.82 -3.69
N ILE A 474 18.33 21.28 -3.44
CA ILE A 474 17.12 20.48 -3.67
C ILE A 474 16.75 20.39 -5.16
N GLU A 475 16.98 21.46 -5.94
CA GLU A 475 16.79 21.45 -7.39
C GLU A 475 17.77 20.50 -8.08
N ASP A 476 19.05 20.56 -7.73
CA ASP A 476 20.09 19.67 -8.24
C ASP A 476 19.79 18.20 -7.90
N PHE A 477 19.31 17.94 -6.68
CA PHE A 477 18.88 16.61 -6.27
C PHE A 477 17.75 16.09 -7.16
N PHE A 478 16.72 16.90 -7.44
CA PHE A 478 15.63 16.48 -8.32
C PHE A 478 16.09 16.28 -9.76
N ALA A 479 17.02 17.10 -10.27
CA ALA A 479 17.60 16.90 -11.60
C ALA A 479 18.36 15.57 -11.71
N ILE A 480 19.14 15.20 -10.69
CA ILE A 480 19.83 13.90 -10.65
C ILE A 480 18.81 12.76 -10.64
N CYS A 481 17.76 12.85 -9.82
CA CYS A 481 16.72 11.82 -9.78
C CYS A 481 15.97 11.71 -11.12
N TYR A 482 15.71 12.83 -11.80
CA TYR A 482 15.10 12.84 -13.12
C TYR A 482 15.93 12.05 -14.14
N GLU A 483 17.22 12.36 -14.27
CA GLU A 483 18.10 11.67 -15.23
C GLU A 483 18.25 10.18 -14.92
N GLN A 484 18.25 9.80 -13.64
CA GLN A 484 18.27 8.40 -13.24
C GLN A 484 16.98 7.65 -13.58
N ILE A 485 15.81 8.26 -13.34
CA ILE A 485 14.52 7.65 -13.73
C ILE A 485 14.45 7.49 -15.24
N LYS A 486 14.85 8.53 -15.97
CA LYS A 486 14.89 8.51 -17.43
C LYS A 486 15.79 7.38 -17.96
N ASP A 487 17.00 7.23 -17.43
CA ASP A 487 17.92 6.15 -17.80
C ASP A 487 17.33 4.76 -17.51
N MET A 488 16.60 4.59 -16.39
CA MET A 488 15.92 3.34 -16.07
C MET A 488 14.79 3.00 -17.05
N LEU A 489 13.98 4.00 -17.42
CA LEU A 489 12.91 3.87 -18.42
C LEU A 489 13.49 3.52 -19.80
N GLU A 490 14.56 4.21 -20.23
CA GLU A 490 15.23 3.93 -21.51
C GLU A 490 15.83 2.52 -21.58
N LYS A 491 16.23 1.96 -20.43
CA LYS A 491 16.75 0.59 -20.32
C LYS A 491 15.67 -0.48 -20.11
N GLY A 492 14.40 -0.10 -19.98
CA GLY A 492 13.30 -1.02 -19.69
C GLY A 492 13.45 -1.73 -18.34
N ILE A 493 14.12 -1.10 -17.38
CA ILE A 493 14.27 -1.62 -16.00
C ILE A 493 12.97 -1.40 -15.21
N VAL A 494 12.19 -0.37 -15.59
CA VAL A 494 10.94 0.04 -14.95
C VAL A 494 9.87 0.26 -16.00
#